data_AF-I1C5L8-F1
#
_entry.id   AF-I1C5L8-F1
#
_cell.length_a   1.000
_cell.length_b   1.000
_cell.length_c   1.000
_cell.angle_alpha   90.00
_cell.angle_beta   90.00
_cell.angle_gamma   90.00
#
_symmetry.space_group_name_H-M   'P 1'
#
loop_
_entity.id
_entity.type
_entity.pdbx_description
1 polymer ?
#
loop_
_entity_poly.entity_id
_entity_poly.type
_entity_poly.pdbx_seq_one_letter_code
_entity_poly.pdbx_strand_id
1 'polypeptide(L)'
;MSGLFTLGIGALFNVEKLNMIKFMAVLISFTGVILVSYSDHINDSLPYATAPLIGDILALLGAVFYGCYTILLKLKIGSEDRIDMTLFFGFVGAFNILLLWPVLPLLDYFGLETFEIPTNSTLWIVIFLNAFIGTFLSDYLWLLSMLMTSPLVVTLGISLTTPLALMGDVLFKGIIPNIQYSIGALLVVAGFLAVNTNALKEAKIKSQQEILENSQL
;
A
#
# COMPACT_ATOMS: atom_id res chain seq x y z
N MET A 1 2.51 -1.28 7.12
CA MET A 1 3.59 -0.72 6.26
C MET A 1 4.55 -1.85 5.89
N SER A 2 4.55 -2.31 4.63
CA SER A 2 5.38 -3.44 4.16
C SER A 2 6.74 -3.01 3.57
N GLY A 3 7.01 -1.70 3.49
CA GLY A 3 8.13 -1.14 2.72
C GLY A 3 9.52 -1.66 3.10
N LEU A 4 9.75 -1.99 4.38
CA LEU A 4 11.01 -2.62 4.84
C LEU A 4 11.21 -4.00 4.21
N PHE A 5 10.16 -4.82 4.20
CA PHE A 5 10.19 -6.15 3.58
C PHE A 5 10.27 -6.05 2.06
N THR A 6 9.51 -5.14 1.46
CA THR A 6 9.58 -4.86 0.01
C THR A 6 11.00 -4.48 -0.42
N LEU A 7 11.68 -3.59 0.31
CA LEU A 7 13.07 -3.19 0.02
C LEU A 7 14.04 -4.35 0.20
N GLY A 8 13.95 -5.09 1.32
CA GLY A 8 14.84 -6.21 1.60
C GLY A 8 14.71 -7.36 0.59
N ILE A 9 13.48 -7.74 0.25
CA ILE A 9 13.19 -8.80 -0.72
C ILE A 9 13.51 -8.30 -2.15
N GLY A 10 13.15 -7.06 -2.47
CA GLY A 10 13.44 -6.44 -3.77
C GLY A 10 14.93 -6.36 -4.07
N ALA A 11 15.75 -6.11 -3.05
CA ALA A 11 17.20 -6.17 -3.14
C ALA A 11 17.72 -7.58 -3.39
N LEU A 12 17.19 -8.58 -2.66
CA LEU A 12 17.59 -9.98 -2.80
C LEU A 12 17.35 -10.50 -4.23
N PHE A 13 16.24 -10.10 -4.85
CA PHE A 13 15.87 -10.51 -6.20
C PHE A 13 16.32 -9.53 -7.31
N ASN A 14 17.18 -8.55 -6.99
CA ASN A 14 17.67 -7.52 -7.93
C ASN A 14 16.56 -6.75 -8.68
N VAL A 15 15.36 -6.67 -8.11
CA VAL A 15 14.28 -5.80 -8.61
C VAL A 15 14.57 -4.34 -8.30
N GLU A 16 15.21 -4.11 -7.15
CA GLU A 16 15.57 -2.79 -6.68
C GLU A 16 17.05 -2.69 -6.35
N LYS A 17 17.71 -1.67 -6.91
CA LYS A 17 19.06 -1.32 -6.48
C LYS A 17 18.99 -0.73 -5.08
N LEU A 18 19.68 -1.37 -4.13
CA LEU A 18 19.86 -0.83 -2.78
C LEU A 18 20.61 0.50 -2.88
N ASN A 19 19.92 1.56 -2.47
CA ASN A 19 20.48 2.88 -2.34
C ASN A 19 20.31 3.32 -0.89
N MET A 20 21.35 3.91 -0.30
CA MET A 20 21.28 4.47 1.06
C MET A 20 20.14 5.48 1.20
N ILE A 21 19.82 6.23 0.14
CA ILE A 21 18.68 7.17 0.14
C ILE A 21 17.35 6.41 0.30
N LYS A 22 17.16 5.30 -0.41
CA LYS A 22 15.94 4.48 -0.32
C LYS A 22 15.80 3.88 1.08
N PHE A 23 16.88 3.34 1.62
CA PHE A 23 16.88 2.76 2.97
C PHE A 23 16.54 3.80 4.05
N MET A 24 17.22 4.95 4.03
CA MET A 24 16.95 6.04 4.98
C MET A 24 15.53 6.58 4.86
N ALA A 25 15.00 6.69 3.64
CA ALA A 25 13.66 7.17 3.42
C ALA A 25 12.59 6.21 3.95
N VAL A 26 12.80 4.89 3.85
CA VAL A 26 11.93 3.89 4.47
C VAL A 26 11.96 4.01 5.99
N LEU A 27 13.15 4.16 6.59
CA LEU A 27 13.26 4.33 8.04
C LEU A 27 12.56 5.60 8.54
N ILE A 28 12.74 6.71 7.82
CA ILE A 28 12.09 8.00 8.13
C ILE A 28 10.57 7.87 8.05
N SER A 29 10.06 7.27 6.97
CA SER A 29 8.61 7.04 6.80
C SER A 29 8.05 6.09 7.85
N PHE A 30 8.75 5.00 8.17
CA PHE A 30 8.35 4.05 9.22
C PHE A 30 8.30 4.70 10.60
N THR A 31 9.30 5.52 10.94
CA THR A 31 9.30 6.31 12.18
C THR A 31 8.13 7.29 12.22
N GLY A 32 7.84 7.95 11.09
CA GLY A 32 6.68 8.84 10.97
C GLY A 32 5.35 8.13 11.22
N VAL A 33 5.15 6.93 10.65
CA VAL A 33 3.95 6.11 10.87
C VAL A 33 3.83 5.67 12.33
N ILE A 34 4.93 5.26 12.97
CA ILE A 34 4.94 4.93 14.41
C ILE A 34 4.49 6.13 15.23
N LEU A 35 5.00 7.32 14.90
CA LEU A 35 4.68 8.54 15.65
C LEU A 35 3.21 8.94 15.51
N VAL A 36 2.65 8.82 14.31
CA VAL A 36 1.22 9.01 14.06
C VAL A 36 0.39 8.00 14.85
N SER A 37 0.72 6.71 14.74
CA SER A 37 -0.01 5.64 15.42
C SER A 37 0.00 5.78 16.95
N TYR A 38 1.13 6.20 17.53
CA TYR A 38 1.22 6.48 18.97
C TYR A 38 0.37 7.70 19.36
N SER A 39 0.33 8.74 18.52
CA SER A 39 -0.50 9.92 18.78
C SER A 39 -2.00 9.60 18.76
N ASP A 40 -2.44 8.68 17.89
CA ASP A 40 -3.84 8.24 17.85
C ASP A 40 -4.21 7.44 19.10
N HIS A 41 -3.30 6.59 19.57
CA HIS A 41 -3.50 5.79 20.78
C HIS A 41 -3.66 6.62 22.06
N ILE A 42 -3.10 7.85 22.11
CA ILE A 42 -3.26 8.75 23.26
C ILE A 42 -4.68 9.34 23.30
N ASN A 43 -5.31 9.54 22.13
CA ASN A 43 -6.61 10.21 22.03
C ASN A 43 -7.79 9.24 22.15
N ASP A 44 -7.60 7.97 21.78
CA ASP A 44 -8.62 6.93 21.89
C ASP A 44 -8.51 6.13 23.19
N SER A 45 -9.53 6.21 24.04
CA SER A 45 -9.67 5.41 25.26
C SER A 45 -10.32 4.04 24.98
N LEU A 46 -9.84 3.35 23.94
CA LEU A 46 -10.35 2.02 23.60
C LEU A 46 -9.81 0.95 24.57
N PRO A 47 -10.62 -0.07 24.91
CA PRO A 47 -10.18 -1.17 25.76
C PRO A 47 -9.02 -1.92 25.11
N TYR A 48 -8.06 -2.35 25.95
CA TYR A 48 -6.93 -3.17 25.52
C TYR A 48 -7.42 -4.41 24.78
N ALA A 49 -6.81 -4.68 23.62
CA ALA A 49 -7.09 -5.88 22.83
C ALA A 49 -6.84 -7.15 23.66
N THR A 50 -7.68 -8.17 23.47
CA THR A 50 -7.62 -9.43 24.22
C THR A 50 -6.36 -10.25 23.95
N ALA A 51 -5.78 -10.12 22.75
CA ALA A 51 -4.55 -10.80 22.35
C ALA A 51 -3.72 -9.93 21.39
N PRO A 52 -3.00 -8.90 21.88
CA PRO A 52 -2.25 -7.99 21.01
C PRO A 52 -1.11 -8.71 20.27
N LEU A 53 -0.41 -9.62 20.95
CA LEU A 53 0.75 -10.32 20.38
C LEU A 53 0.40 -11.18 19.16
N ILE A 54 -0.73 -11.89 19.17
CA ILE A 54 -1.12 -12.72 18.01
C ILE A 54 -1.50 -11.84 16.82
N GLY A 55 -2.15 -10.70 17.09
CA GLY A 55 -2.48 -9.70 16.07
C GLY A 55 -1.22 -9.10 15.44
N ASP A 56 -0.23 -8.74 16.27
CA ASP A 56 1.06 -8.21 15.80
C ASP A 56 1.80 -9.22 14.92
N ILE A 57 1.85 -10.49 15.32
CA ILE A 57 2.48 -11.55 14.53
C ILE A 57 1.74 -11.74 13.19
N LEU A 58 0.40 -11.78 13.20
CA LEU A 58 -0.40 -11.90 11.97
C LEU A 58 -0.19 -10.69 11.04
N ALA A 59 -0.13 -9.47 11.60
CA ALA A 59 0.10 -8.25 10.84
C ALA A 59 1.51 -8.23 10.22
N LEU A 60 2.54 -8.66 10.95
CA LEU A 60 3.89 -8.81 10.42
C LEU A 60 3.95 -9.86 9.31
N LEU A 61 3.29 -11.00 9.50
CA LEU A 61 3.21 -12.07 8.50
C LEU A 61 2.54 -11.55 7.22
N GLY A 62 1.43 -10.82 7.35
CA GLY A 62 0.74 -10.18 6.24
C GLY A 62 1.63 -9.16 5.51
N ALA A 63 2.39 -8.34 6.25
CA ALA A 63 3.32 -7.39 5.67
C ALA A 63 4.45 -8.07 4.87
N VAL A 64 4.97 -9.20 5.36
CA VAL A 64 5.96 -10.03 4.65
C VAL A 64 5.36 -10.62 3.38
N PHE A 65 4.20 -11.26 3.47
CA PHE A 65 3.55 -11.86 2.30
C PHE A 65 3.19 -10.83 1.23
N TYR A 66 2.70 -9.66 1.65
CA TYR A 66 2.43 -8.56 0.72
C TYR A 66 3.73 -8.07 0.06
N GLY A 67 4.81 -7.86 0.84
CA GLY A 67 6.14 -7.55 0.29
C GLY A 67 6.59 -8.57 -0.76
N CYS A 68 6.55 -9.86 -0.42
CA CYS A 68 6.85 -10.96 -1.35
C CYS A 68 5.99 -10.91 -2.62
N TYR A 69 4.66 -10.76 -2.46
CA TYR A 69 3.71 -10.69 -3.55
C TYR A 69 4.06 -9.56 -4.53
N THR A 70 4.29 -8.35 -4.04
CA THR A 70 4.59 -7.20 -4.90
C THR A 70 5.88 -7.36 -5.69
N ILE A 71 6.92 -7.93 -5.07
CA ILE A 71 8.19 -8.22 -5.73
C ILE A 71 8.04 -9.32 -6.78
N LEU A 72 7.37 -10.43 -6.44
CA LEU A 72 7.10 -11.52 -7.39
C LEU A 72 6.25 -11.06 -8.58
N LEU A 73 5.28 -10.19 -8.32
CA LEU A 73 4.44 -9.58 -9.35
C LEU A 73 5.31 -8.75 -10.30
N LYS A 74 6.17 -7.87 -9.77
CA LYS A 74 7.10 -7.08 -10.59
C LYS A 74 8.07 -7.98 -11.39
N LEU A 75 8.60 -9.05 -10.79
CA LEU A 75 9.52 -9.98 -11.47
C LEU A 75 8.87 -10.74 -12.61
N LYS A 76 7.66 -11.28 -12.40
CA LYS A 76 6.97 -12.09 -13.42
C LYS A 76 6.44 -11.25 -14.57
N ILE A 77 5.93 -10.05 -14.27
CA ILE A 77 5.34 -9.16 -15.27
C ILE A 77 6.44 -8.37 -15.98
N GLY A 78 7.33 -7.75 -15.21
CA GLY A 78 8.38 -6.86 -15.72
C GLY A 78 7.85 -5.48 -16.08
N SER A 79 7.27 -5.35 -17.27
CA SER A 79 6.71 -4.11 -17.82
C SER A 79 5.21 -4.24 -18.08
N GLU A 80 4.49 -3.12 -17.99
CA GLU A 80 3.04 -3.08 -18.22
C GLU A 80 2.64 -3.55 -19.62
N ASP A 81 3.46 -3.29 -20.65
CA ASP A 81 3.20 -3.70 -22.05
C ASP A 81 3.10 -5.22 -22.25
N ARG A 82 3.59 -6.02 -21.28
CA ARG A 82 3.61 -7.47 -21.37
C ARG A 82 2.30 -8.11 -20.95
N ILE A 83 1.36 -7.33 -20.39
CA ILE A 83 0.13 -7.87 -19.79
C ILE A 83 -1.08 -7.03 -20.17
N ASP A 84 -2.13 -7.72 -20.62
CA ASP A 84 -3.46 -7.14 -20.69
C ASP A 84 -4.03 -7.01 -19.27
N MET A 85 -4.02 -5.77 -18.76
CA MET A 85 -4.52 -5.45 -17.43
C MET A 85 -5.99 -5.86 -17.23
N THR A 86 -6.81 -5.78 -18.28
CA THR A 86 -8.24 -6.13 -18.21
C THR A 86 -8.40 -7.62 -17.94
N LEU A 87 -7.66 -8.44 -18.67
CA LEU A 87 -7.69 -9.89 -18.51
C LEU A 87 -7.08 -10.31 -17.16
N PHE A 88 -5.97 -9.67 -16.75
CA PHE A 88 -5.36 -9.91 -15.43
C PHE A 88 -6.34 -9.66 -14.29
N PHE A 89 -6.94 -8.46 -14.22
CA PHE A 89 -7.90 -8.13 -13.17
C PHE A 89 -9.22 -8.92 -13.30
N GLY A 90 -9.62 -9.30 -14.51
CA GLY A 90 -10.74 -10.21 -14.74
C GLY A 90 -10.54 -11.57 -14.08
N PHE A 91 -9.34 -12.18 -14.22
CA PHE A 91 -9.01 -13.43 -13.53
C PHE A 91 -8.85 -13.23 -12.02
N VAL A 92 -8.25 -12.13 -11.56
CA VAL A 92 -8.19 -11.81 -10.12
C VAL A 92 -9.60 -11.75 -9.53
N GLY A 93 -10.54 -11.06 -10.19
CA GLY A 93 -11.94 -11.00 -9.77
C GLY A 93 -12.61 -12.37 -9.79
N ALA A 94 -12.42 -13.17 -10.84
CA ALA A 94 -12.97 -14.52 -10.93
C ALA A 94 -12.47 -15.43 -9.80
N PHE A 95 -11.16 -15.40 -9.49
CA PHE A 95 -10.60 -16.17 -8.38
C PHE A 95 -11.10 -15.65 -7.03
N ASN A 96 -11.28 -14.35 -6.84
CA ASN A 96 -11.89 -13.82 -5.63
C ASN A 96 -13.33 -14.35 -5.45
N ILE A 97 -14.15 -14.34 -6.51
CA ILE A 97 -15.51 -14.88 -6.44
C ILE A 97 -15.50 -16.39 -6.19
N LEU A 98 -14.59 -17.15 -6.81
CA LEU A 98 -14.56 -18.60 -6.66
C LEU A 98 -13.97 -19.07 -5.32
N LEU A 99 -12.95 -18.37 -4.80
CA LEU A 99 -12.20 -18.81 -3.62
C LEU A 99 -12.63 -18.09 -2.34
N LEU A 100 -12.90 -16.78 -2.40
CA LEU A 100 -13.23 -15.97 -1.21
C LEU A 100 -14.73 -15.89 -0.95
N TRP A 101 -15.58 -15.87 -1.98
CA TRP A 101 -17.03 -15.83 -1.77
C TRP A 101 -17.56 -17.03 -0.96
N PRO A 102 -17.14 -18.30 -1.21
CA PRO A 102 -17.64 -19.44 -0.44
C PRO A 102 -17.17 -19.47 1.01
N VAL A 103 -16.12 -18.72 1.35
CA VAL A 103 -15.61 -18.63 2.72
C VAL A 103 -16.63 -17.93 3.63
N LEU A 104 -17.33 -16.91 3.14
CA LEU A 104 -18.34 -16.17 3.93
C LEU A 104 -19.48 -17.06 4.48
N PRO A 105 -20.25 -17.80 3.66
CA PRO A 105 -21.30 -18.68 4.17
C PRO A 105 -20.75 -19.86 4.99
N LEU A 106 -19.50 -20.26 4.74
CA LEU A 106 -18.83 -21.29 5.54
C LEU A 106 -18.56 -20.81 6.96
N LEU A 107 -18.11 -19.56 7.13
CA LEU A 107 -17.88 -18.95 8.45
C LEU A 107 -19.19 -18.78 9.24
N ASP A 108 -20.28 -18.42 8.55
CA ASP A 108 -21.62 -18.35 9.14
C ASP A 108 -22.12 -19.72 9.61
N TYR A 109 -21.88 -20.76 8.81
CA TYR A 109 -22.20 -22.13 9.20
C TYR A 109 -21.44 -22.60 10.46
N PHE A 110 -20.18 -22.18 10.61
CA PHE A 110 -19.39 -22.45 11.81
C PHE A 110 -19.69 -21.51 12.99
N GLY A 111 -20.57 -20.52 12.81
CA GLY A 111 -20.92 -19.54 13.83
C GLY A 111 -19.77 -18.61 14.22
N LEU A 112 -18.75 -18.46 13.37
CA LEU A 112 -17.60 -17.58 13.62
C LEU A 112 -17.92 -16.13 13.28
N GLU A 113 -18.65 -15.89 12.18
CA GLU A 113 -19.11 -14.57 11.77
C GLU A 113 -20.53 -14.67 11.21
N THR A 114 -21.41 -13.75 11.58
CA THR A 114 -22.79 -13.71 11.06
C THR A 114 -22.83 -13.09 9.67
N PHE A 115 -23.33 -13.84 8.69
CA PHE A 115 -23.52 -13.32 7.34
C PHE A 115 -24.78 -12.45 7.25
N GLU A 116 -24.60 -11.15 7.08
CA GLU A 116 -25.70 -10.19 6.92
C GLU A 116 -25.64 -9.48 5.56
N ILE A 117 -26.81 -9.36 4.92
CA ILE A 117 -26.97 -8.63 3.66
C ILE A 117 -27.29 -7.17 3.96
N PRO A 118 -26.75 -6.19 3.21
CA PRO A 118 -27.01 -4.78 3.46
C PRO A 118 -28.50 -4.43 3.35
N THR A 119 -29.10 -3.97 4.44
CA THR A 119 -30.54 -3.70 4.54
C THR A 119 -30.96 -2.38 3.88
N ASN A 120 -30.06 -1.39 3.82
CA ASN A 120 -30.38 -0.03 3.40
C ASN A 120 -29.80 0.31 2.03
N SER A 121 -30.53 1.10 1.23
CA SER A 121 -30.06 1.57 -0.09
C SER A 121 -28.78 2.40 0.01
N THR A 122 -28.60 3.16 1.10
CA THR A 122 -27.36 3.91 1.37
C THR A 122 -26.16 2.97 1.55
N LEU A 123 -26.33 1.82 2.22
CA LEU A 123 -25.26 0.84 2.39
C LEU A 123 -24.86 0.24 1.05
N TRP A 124 -25.83 -0.09 0.19
CA TRP A 124 -25.55 -0.54 -1.17
C TRP A 124 -24.74 0.48 -1.98
N ILE A 125 -25.08 1.76 -1.89
CA ILE A 125 -24.34 2.83 -2.56
C ILE A 125 -22.91 2.92 -2.02
N VAL A 126 -22.73 2.90 -0.69
CA VAL A 126 -21.40 2.97 -0.06
C VAL A 126 -20.54 1.76 -0.45
N ILE A 127 -21.11 0.55 -0.44
CA ILE A 127 -20.42 -0.67 -0.84
C ILE A 127 -20.03 -0.60 -2.31
N PHE A 128 -20.95 -0.18 -3.19
CA PHE A 128 -20.66 -0.03 -4.61
C PHE A 128 -19.55 1.00 -4.86
N LEU A 129 -19.60 2.15 -4.18
CA LEU A 129 -18.60 3.19 -4.32
C LEU A 129 -17.22 2.73 -3.83
N ASN A 130 -17.17 2.01 -2.70
CA ASN A 130 -15.93 1.44 -2.17
C ASN A 130 -15.38 0.33 -3.08
N ALA A 131 -16.25 -0.53 -3.63
CA ALA A 131 -15.85 -1.59 -4.55
C ALA A 131 -15.28 -1.01 -5.85
N PHE A 132 -15.93 0.00 -6.42
CA PHE A 132 -15.51 0.60 -7.69
C PHE A 132 -14.29 1.52 -7.53
N ILE A 133 -14.36 2.49 -6.61
CA ILE A 133 -13.31 3.52 -6.44
C ILE A 133 -12.21 3.01 -5.49
N GLY A 134 -12.61 2.52 -4.32
CA GLY A 134 -11.68 2.13 -3.25
C GLY A 134 -10.87 0.88 -3.58
N THR A 135 -11.46 -0.06 -4.33
CA THR A 135 -10.82 -1.34 -4.67
C THR A 135 -10.43 -1.38 -6.14
N PHE A 136 -11.39 -1.49 -7.07
CA PHE A 136 -11.08 -1.76 -8.49
C PHE A 136 -10.17 -0.70 -9.11
N LEU A 137 -10.55 0.59 -9.05
CA LEU A 137 -9.76 1.66 -9.65
C LEU A 137 -8.44 1.88 -8.89
N SER A 138 -8.47 1.79 -7.56
CA SER A 138 -7.30 1.96 -6.69
C SER A 138 -6.24 0.90 -6.97
N ASP A 139 -6.63 -0.38 -7.02
CA ASP A 139 -5.75 -1.51 -7.28
C ASP A 139 -5.21 -1.48 -8.70
N TYR A 140 -6.04 -1.05 -9.66
CA TYR A 140 -5.61 -0.85 -11.05
C TYR A 140 -4.49 0.19 -11.13
N LEU A 141 -4.70 1.37 -10.54
CA LEU A 141 -3.70 2.44 -10.52
C LEU A 141 -2.46 2.06 -9.71
N TRP A 142 -2.65 1.32 -8.62
CA TRP A 142 -1.56 0.76 -7.82
C TRP A 142 -0.67 -0.17 -8.63
N LEU A 143 -1.27 -1.12 -9.36
CA LEU A 143 -0.53 -2.09 -10.17
C LEU A 143 0.21 -1.37 -11.30
N LEU A 144 -0.48 -0.46 -12.01
CA LEU A 144 0.11 0.34 -13.07
C LEU A 144 1.32 1.12 -12.55
N SER A 145 1.15 1.87 -11.45
CA SER A 145 2.23 2.63 -10.83
C SER A 145 3.40 1.73 -10.42
N MET A 146 3.12 0.54 -9.89
CA MET A 146 4.14 -0.40 -9.45
C MET A 146 4.95 -0.95 -10.63
N LEU A 147 4.29 -1.24 -11.75
CA LEU A 147 4.92 -1.74 -12.97
C LEU A 147 5.68 -0.65 -13.74
N MET A 148 5.23 0.61 -13.70
CA MET A 148 5.96 1.74 -14.27
C MET A 148 7.16 2.17 -13.40
N THR A 149 7.03 2.09 -12.08
CA THR A 149 8.05 2.55 -11.13
C THR A 149 8.70 1.36 -10.42
N SER A 150 8.47 1.22 -9.12
CA SER A 150 8.94 0.10 -8.30
C SER A 150 7.97 -0.16 -7.15
N PRO A 151 7.89 -1.41 -6.66
CA PRO A 151 7.11 -1.76 -5.47
C PRO A 151 7.37 -0.86 -4.26
N LEU A 152 8.62 -0.43 -4.02
CA LEU A 152 8.97 0.45 -2.91
C LEU A 152 8.36 1.85 -3.03
N VAL A 153 8.49 2.48 -4.21
CA VAL A 153 7.95 3.83 -4.45
C VAL A 153 6.44 3.84 -4.19
N VAL A 154 5.73 2.82 -4.69
CA VAL A 154 4.28 2.71 -4.51
C VAL A 154 3.90 2.45 -3.05
N THR A 155 4.64 1.60 -2.34
CA THR A 155 4.37 1.33 -0.91
C THR A 155 4.52 2.60 -0.05
N LEU A 156 5.54 3.42 -0.33
CA LEU A 156 5.71 4.73 0.31
C LEU A 156 4.66 5.74 -0.14
N GLY A 157 4.22 5.67 -1.40
CA GLY A 157 3.10 6.44 -1.93
C GLY A 157 1.80 6.15 -1.19
N ILE A 158 1.49 4.88 -0.91
CA ILE A 158 0.32 4.50 -0.09
C ILE A 158 0.42 5.10 1.31
N SER A 159 1.62 5.24 1.87
CA SER A 159 1.78 5.82 3.21
C SER A 159 1.37 7.28 3.28
N LEU A 160 1.36 8.02 2.15
CA LEU A 160 0.82 9.39 2.06
C LEU A 160 -0.68 9.47 2.35
N THR A 161 -1.41 8.35 2.36
CA THR A 161 -2.81 8.35 2.81
C THR A 161 -2.93 8.86 4.25
N THR A 162 -1.92 8.61 5.10
CA THR A 162 -1.89 9.06 6.50
C THR A 162 -1.90 10.60 6.64
N PRO A 163 -0.93 11.36 6.08
CA PRO A 163 -0.98 12.83 6.12
C PRO A 163 -2.17 13.41 5.34
N LEU A 164 -2.66 12.74 4.29
CA LEU A 164 -3.82 13.22 3.54
C LEU A 164 -5.11 13.04 4.35
N ALA A 165 -5.24 11.94 5.09
CA ALA A 165 -6.34 11.70 6.02
C ALA A 165 -6.37 12.77 7.12
N LEU A 166 -5.21 13.11 7.69
CA LEU A 166 -5.09 14.22 8.64
C LEU A 166 -5.63 15.53 8.07
N MET A 167 -5.24 15.86 6.84
CA MET A 167 -5.69 17.09 6.19
C MET A 167 -7.22 17.06 6.01
N GLY A 168 -7.80 15.90 5.68
CA GLY A 168 -9.24 15.69 5.65
C GLY A 168 -9.90 15.89 7.01
N ASP A 169 -9.34 15.34 8.08
CA ASP A 169 -9.86 15.48 9.44
C ASP A 169 -9.84 16.94 9.93
N VAL A 170 -8.78 17.70 9.60
CA VAL A 170 -8.72 19.13 9.90
C VAL A 170 -9.78 19.91 9.12
N LEU A 171 -9.90 19.65 7.81
CA LEU A 171 -10.77 20.43 6.92
C LEU A 171 -12.26 20.12 7.12
N PHE A 172 -12.63 18.86 7.28
CA PHE A 172 -14.03 18.42 7.34
C PHE A 172 -14.55 18.21 8.76
N LYS A 173 -13.71 17.77 9.70
CA LYS A 173 -14.12 17.50 11.08
C LYS A 173 -13.68 18.58 12.07
N GLY A 174 -12.83 19.53 11.65
CA GLY A 174 -12.32 20.60 12.51
C GLY A 174 -11.44 20.10 13.65
N ILE A 175 -10.86 18.89 13.52
CA ILE A 175 -10.00 18.30 14.55
C ILE A 175 -8.66 19.02 14.53
N ILE A 176 -8.18 19.46 15.70
CA ILE A 176 -6.84 20.06 15.84
C ILE A 176 -5.87 18.93 16.16
N PRO A 177 -4.95 18.59 15.23
CA PRO A 177 -4.03 17.48 15.44
C PRO A 177 -2.96 17.85 16.46
N ASN A 178 -2.54 16.85 17.23
CA ASN A 178 -1.40 17.01 18.13
C ASN A 178 -0.13 17.33 17.33
N ILE A 179 0.79 18.08 17.94
CA ILE A 179 2.12 18.38 17.40
C ILE A 179 2.84 17.09 17.01
N GLN A 180 2.72 16.05 17.85
CA GLN A 180 3.32 14.74 17.59
C GLN A 180 2.79 14.10 16.30
N TYR A 181 1.47 14.12 16.08
CA TYR A 181 0.85 13.65 14.84
C TYR A 181 1.40 14.44 13.65
N SER A 182 1.43 15.78 13.74
CA SER A 182 1.86 16.67 12.65
C SER A 182 3.32 16.41 12.26
N ILE A 183 4.21 16.19 13.23
CA ILE A 183 5.61 15.81 12.97
C ILE A 183 5.68 14.45 12.25
N GLY A 184 4.87 13.47 12.67
CA GLY A 184 4.83 12.15 12.05
C GLY A 184 4.38 12.20 10.60
N ALA A 185 3.32 12.96 10.33
CA ALA A 185 2.82 13.25 8.99
C ALA A 185 3.90 13.89 8.09
N LEU A 186 4.65 14.88 8.62
CA LEU A 186 5.75 15.51 7.89
C LEU A 186 6.89 14.54 7.58
N LEU A 187 7.24 13.64 8.51
CA LEU A 187 8.26 12.61 8.26
C LEU A 187 7.83 11.64 7.15
N VAL A 188 6.56 11.24 7.11
CA VAL A 188 6.03 10.39 6.03
C VAL A 188 6.15 11.09 4.68
N VAL A 189 5.78 12.38 4.60
CA VAL A 189 5.92 13.19 3.37
C VAL A 189 7.40 13.32 2.97
N ALA A 190 8.30 13.57 3.92
CA ALA A 190 9.73 13.68 3.66
C ALA A 190 10.32 12.37 3.11
N GLY A 191 9.95 11.22 3.69
CA GLY A 191 10.36 9.90 3.20
C GLY A 191 9.86 9.62 1.78
N PHE A 192 8.61 9.95 1.49
CA PHE A 192 8.06 9.83 0.14
C PHE A 192 8.82 10.71 -0.88
N LEU A 193 9.03 11.99 -0.58
CA LEU A 193 9.75 12.91 -1.47
C LEU A 193 11.19 12.46 -1.72
N ALA A 194 11.88 11.96 -0.69
CA ALA A 194 13.24 11.44 -0.82
C ALA A 194 13.32 10.25 -1.79
N VAL A 195 12.41 9.26 -1.66
CA VAL A 195 12.39 8.12 -2.60
C VAL A 195 11.95 8.54 -3.99
N ASN A 196 10.92 9.38 -4.12
CA ASN A 196 10.40 9.78 -5.42
C ASN A 196 11.42 10.59 -6.22
N THR A 197 12.13 11.53 -5.58
CA THR A 197 13.20 12.30 -6.24
C THR A 197 14.35 11.40 -6.69
N ASN A 198 14.71 10.39 -5.90
CA ASN A 198 15.71 9.41 -6.30
C ASN A 198 15.24 8.53 -7.47
N ALA A 199 13.98 8.07 -7.44
CA ALA A 199 13.39 7.30 -8.54
C ALA A 199 13.35 8.10 -9.85
N LEU A 200 13.00 9.39 -9.79
CA LEU A 200 13.03 10.29 -10.94
C LEU A 200 14.43 10.48 -11.52
N LYS A 201 15.47 10.55 -10.66
CA LYS A 201 16.86 10.61 -11.12
C LYS A 201 17.27 9.30 -11.81
N GLU A 202 16.95 8.15 -11.23
CA GLU A 202 17.22 6.84 -11.82
C GLU A 202 16.53 6.68 -13.19
N ALA A 203 15.28 7.10 -13.31
CA ALA A 203 14.53 7.06 -14.57
C ALA A 203 15.15 7.97 -15.66
N LYS A 204 15.56 9.20 -15.31
CA LYS A 204 16.22 10.12 -16.24
C LYS A 204 17.57 9.61 -16.73
N ILE A 205 18.35 8.98 -15.86
CA ILE A 205 19.65 8.39 -16.23
C ILE A 205 19.42 7.25 -17.23
N LYS A 206 18.42 6.38 -16.96
CA LYS A 206 18.11 5.25 -17.84
C LYS A 206 17.64 5.71 -19.23
N SER A 207 16.73 6.68 -19.29
CA SER A 207 16.27 7.22 -20.58
C SER A 207 17.38 7.91 -21.37
N GLN A 208 18.29 8.62 -20.69
CA GLN A 208 19.43 9.24 -21.34
C GLN A 208 20.41 8.20 -21.90
N GLN A 209 20.64 7.09 -21.19
CA GLN A 209 21.44 5.97 -21.68
C GLN A 209 20.82 5.32 -22.92
N GLU A 210 19.52 5.05 -22.91
CA GLU A 210 18.80 4.47 -24.06
C GLU A 210 18.86 5.40 -25.29
N ILE A 211 18.77 6.72 -25.11
CA ILE A 211 18.92 7.70 -26.20
C ILE A 211 20.35 7.67 -26.75
N LEU A 212 21.38 7.62 -25.89
CA LEU A 212 22.77 7.54 -26.33
C LEU A 212 23.03 6.26 -27.12
N GLU A 213 22.58 5.10 -26.63
CA GLU A 213 22.72 3.81 -27.32
C GLU A 213 22.04 3.83 -28.70
N ASN A 214 20.82 4.36 -28.79
CA ASN A 214 20.09 4.47 -30.06
C ASN A 214 20.71 5.49 -31.03
N SER A 215 21.46 6.48 -30.55
CA SER A 215 22.16 7.46 -31.39
C SER A 215 23.50 6.95 -31.96
N GLN A 216 24.01 5.82 -31.45
CA GLN A 216 25.26 5.19 -31.87
C GLN A 216 25.06 4.03 -32.87
N LEU A 217 23.81 3.68 -33.17
CA LEU A 217 23.39 2.70 -34.18
C LEU A 217 22.93 3.40 -35.46
#